data_AF-A0A952LLL3-F1
#
_entry.id   AF-A0A952LLL3-F1
#
_cell.length_a   1.000
_cell.length_b   1.000
_cell.length_c   1.000
_cell.angle_alpha   90.00
_cell.angle_beta   90.00
_cell.angle_gamma   90.00
#
_symmetry.space_group_name_H-M   'P 1'
#
loop_
_entity.id
_entity.type
_entity.pdbx_description
1 polymer ?
#
loop_
_entity_poly.entity_id
_entity_poly.type
_entity_poly.pdbx_seq_one_letter_code
_entity_poly.pdbx_strand_id
1 'polypeptide(L)'
;MPGIDSLTPDTPVVITDPSERGKDDHLWGDRLMVRIGNFLAWLFPVLMLAIVSQVIMRKAGFNQAWLDDAQWWIYGVAMLAAFGYSITNESHVRVDILHQRFSDQKKARIEVFALGWLLLPFIAVMTDILIHYAWASFIAKEGSDSPNGLHRLYLLKISLPVLFLCAGIAAWASLKRNHAKFAHPHFWKLVLAALPLFLFVTERIAFYALWWYIRFTQPDIKSRRIPKEPLMEHSLTIGLCLLAAVLVIAFFKRSRLSERNV
;
A
#
# COMPACT_ATOMS: atom_id res chain seq x y z
N MET A 1 -20.53 -24.21 2.66
CA MET A 1 -19.65 -25.03 1.79
C MET A 1 -20.41 -26.31 1.48
N PRO A 2 -20.59 -26.70 0.22
CA PRO A 2 -21.01 -28.05 -0.05
C PRO A 2 -19.91 -28.99 0.48
N GLY A 3 -20.33 -30.07 1.15
CA GLY A 3 -19.43 -31.04 1.76
C GLY A 3 -18.53 -31.71 0.72
N ILE A 4 -17.44 -32.29 1.19
CA ILE A 4 -16.43 -33.01 0.39
C ILE A 4 -17.08 -34.16 -0.41
N ASP A 5 -18.31 -34.55 -0.08
CA ASP A 5 -19.14 -35.55 -0.78
C ASP A 5 -19.78 -35.06 -2.10
N SER A 6 -19.56 -33.80 -2.51
CA SER A 6 -20.17 -33.21 -3.72
C SER A 6 -19.25 -33.14 -4.94
N LEU A 7 -18.00 -33.61 -4.84
CA LEU A 7 -17.07 -33.62 -5.96
C LEU A 7 -17.36 -34.83 -6.86
N THR A 8 -18.35 -34.71 -7.73
CA THR A 8 -18.47 -35.60 -8.89
C THR A 8 -17.23 -35.44 -9.78
N PRO A 9 -16.60 -36.53 -10.26
CA PRO A 9 -15.37 -36.47 -11.08
C PRO A 9 -15.48 -35.58 -12.32
N ASP A 10 -16.70 -35.28 -12.76
CA ASP A 10 -17.01 -34.56 -14.00
C ASP A 10 -17.25 -33.07 -13.81
N THR A 11 -17.02 -32.52 -12.61
CA THR A 11 -17.12 -31.06 -12.42
C THR A 11 -15.92 -30.41 -13.12
N PRO A 12 -16.10 -29.67 -14.24
CA PRO A 12 -14.97 -29.10 -14.95
C PRO A 12 -14.28 -28.10 -14.02
N VAL A 13 -13.01 -28.36 -13.70
CA VAL A 13 -12.18 -27.39 -12.98
C VAL A 13 -12.04 -26.17 -13.88
N VAL A 14 -12.83 -25.13 -13.61
CA VAL A 14 -12.77 -23.89 -14.39
C VAL A 14 -11.44 -23.21 -14.08
N ILE A 15 -10.49 -23.34 -15.02
CA ILE A 15 -9.20 -22.65 -14.97
C ILE A 15 -9.48 -21.17 -15.25
N THR A 16 -9.75 -20.41 -14.19
CA THR A 16 -9.84 -18.94 -14.24
C THR A 16 -8.46 -18.35 -13.96
N ASP A 17 -8.04 -17.38 -14.77
CA ASP A 17 -6.85 -16.58 -14.47
C ASP A 17 -7.05 -15.93 -13.08
N PRO A 18 -6.02 -15.97 -12.19
CA PRO A 18 -6.06 -15.26 -10.91
C PRO A 18 -6.58 -13.82 -10.99
N SER A 19 -6.32 -13.10 -12.08
CA SER A 19 -6.81 -11.73 -12.30
C SER A 19 -8.33 -11.61 -12.50
N GLU A 20 -9.01 -12.73 -12.78
CA GLU A 20 -10.44 -12.79 -13.07
C GLU A 20 -11.30 -13.22 -11.89
N ARG A 21 -10.69 -13.74 -10.83
CA ARG A 21 -11.39 -14.18 -9.63
C ARG A 21 -12.02 -13.00 -8.90
N GLY A 22 -13.35 -13.01 -8.74
CA GLY A 22 -14.06 -11.99 -7.97
C GLY A 22 -14.07 -10.60 -8.63
N LYS A 23 -13.85 -10.52 -9.95
CA LYS A 23 -13.88 -9.25 -10.73
C LYS A 23 -15.13 -8.42 -10.47
N ASP A 24 -16.29 -9.07 -10.27
CA ASP A 24 -17.57 -8.38 -10.01
C ASP A 24 -17.59 -7.64 -8.67
N ASP A 25 -16.81 -8.12 -7.70
CA ASP A 25 -16.69 -7.51 -6.37
C ASP A 25 -15.61 -6.42 -6.30
N HIS A 26 -14.85 -6.21 -7.38
CA HIS A 26 -13.71 -5.29 -7.40
C HIS A 26 -14.15 -3.82 -7.41
N LEU A 27 -13.72 -3.09 -6.39
CA LEU A 27 -13.88 -1.65 -6.36
C LEU A 27 -12.93 -0.98 -7.36
N TRP A 28 -13.08 0.34 -7.56
CA TRP A 28 -12.22 1.07 -8.50
C TRP A 28 -10.72 0.98 -8.14
N GLY A 29 -10.39 0.92 -6.84
CA GLY A 29 -9.01 0.82 -6.35
C GLY A 29 -8.39 -0.54 -6.69
N ASP A 30 -9.16 -1.61 -6.53
CA ASP A 30 -8.78 -2.97 -6.95
C ASP A 30 -8.48 -2.99 -8.46
N ARG A 31 -9.38 -2.43 -9.27
CA ARG A 31 -9.23 -2.39 -10.73
C ARG A 31 -8.01 -1.57 -11.18
N LEU A 32 -7.72 -0.46 -10.49
CA LEU A 32 -6.51 0.32 -10.74
C LEU A 32 -5.26 -0.52 -10.47
N MET A 33 -5.21 -1.19 -9.32
CA MET A 33 -4.05 -1.99 -8.92
C MET A 33 -3.84 -3.21 -9.83
N VAL A 34 -4.93 -3.87 -10.26
CA VAL A 34 -4.85 -4.97 -11.25
C VAL A 34 -4.28 -4.48 -12.58
N ARG A 35 -4.69 -3.31 -13.08
CA ARG A 35 -4.12 -2.73 -14.31
C ARG A 35 -2.64 -2.42 -14.17
N ILE A 36 -2.25 -1.79 -13.06
CA ILE A 36 -0.85 -1.47 -12.76
C ILE A 36 -0.04 -2.76 -12.68
N GLY A 37 -0.53 -3.78 -11.96
CA GLY A 37 0.11 -5.08 -11.82
C GLY A 37 0.29 -5.81 -13.14
N ASN A 38 -0.75 -5.87 -13.98
CA ASN A 38 -0.69 -6.51 -15.29
C ASN A 38 0.29 -5.80 -16.25
N PHE A 39 0.34 -4.46 -16.19
CA PHE A 39 1.32 -3.69 -16.96
C PHE A 39 2.76 -3.93 -16.47
N LEU A 40 2.99 -3.84 -15.15
CA LEU A 40 4.31 -4.00 -14.55
C LEU A 40 4.77 -5.47 -14.50
N ALA A 41 3.89 -6.45 -14.67
CA ALA A 41 4.26 -7.87 -14.76
C ALA A 41 5.23 -8.15 -15.92
N TRP A 42 5.18 -7.35 -16.99
CA TRP A 42 6.13 -7.42 -18.11
C TRP A 42 7.57 -7.06 -17.73
N LEU A 43 7.79 -6.47 -16.54
CA LEU A 43 9.13 -6.26 -16.01
C LEU A 43 9.83 -7.57 -15.65
N PHE A 44 9.11 -8.65 -15.30
CA PHE A 44 9.72 -9.94 -14.97
C PHE A 44 10.43 -10.61 -16.15
N PRO A 45 9.84 -10.75 -17.35
CA PRO A 45 10.57 -11.27 -18.50
C PRO A 45 11.74 -10.35 -18.91
N VAL A 46 11.59 -9.03 -18.79
CA VAL A 46 12.71 -8.09 -19.03
C VAL A 46 13.84 -8.30 -18.03
N LEU A 47 13.51 -8.48 -16.75
CA LEU A 47 14.47 -8.81 -15.69
C LEU A 47 15.19 -10.14 -15.98
N MET A 48 14.44 -11.17 -16.38
CA MET A 48 15.01 -12.46 -16.76
C MET A 48 16.02 -12.32 -17.90
N LEU A 49 15.67 -11.57 -18.95
CA LEU A 49 16.59 -11.28 -20.05
C LEU A 49 17.83 -10.52 -19.59
N ALA A 50 17.68 -9.54 -18.70
CA ALA A 50 18.80 -8.80 -18.13
C ALA A 50 19.75 -9.72 -17.33
N ILE A 51 19.21 -10.60 -16.48
CA ILE A 51 19.98 -11.57 -15.71
C ILE A 51 20.71 -12.53 -16.64
N VAL A 52 20.02 -13.13 -17.62
CA VAL A 52 20.64 -14.07 -18.57
C VAL A 52 21.75 -13.40 -19.37
N SER A 53 21.51 -12.17 -19.85
CA SER A 53 22.51 -11.39 -20.57
C SER A 53 23.76 -11.15 -19.71
N GLN A 54 23.58 -10.74 -18.45
CA GLN A 54 24.69 -10.52 -17.53
C GLN A 54 25.47 -11.81 -17.25
N VAL A 55 24.79 -12.95 -17.09
CA VAL A 55 25.44 -14.25 -16.88
C VAL A 55 26.28 -14.64 -18.10
N ILE A 56 25.77 -14.45 -19.32
CA ILE A 56 26.50 -14.73 -20.56
C ILE A 56 27.73 -13.83 -20.68
N MET A 57 27.56 -12.53 -20.46
CA MET A 57 28.67 -11.56 -20.49
C MET A 57 29.75 -11.93 -19.47
N ARG A 58 29.33 -12.28 -18.24
CA ARG A 58 30.24 -12.68 -17.16
C ARG A 58 31.03 -13.93 -17.52
N LYS A 59 30.39 -14.91 -18.18
CA LYS A 59 31.09 -16.10 -18.71
C LYS A 59 32.08 -15.76 -19.84
N ALA A 60 31.80 -14.73 -20.62
CA ALA A 60 32.71 -14.21 -21.64
C ALA A 60 33.82 -13.28 -21.10
N GLY A 61 33.91 -13.11 -19.78
CA GLY A 61 34.93 -12.27 -19.12
C GLY A 61 34.56 -10.79 -18.97
N PHE A 62 33.33 -10.39 -19.30
CA PHE A 62 32.85 -9.02 -19.16
C PHE A 62 31.83 -8.88 -18.04
N ASN A 63 31.95 -7.88 -17.17
CA ASN A 63 30.91 -7.56 -16.18
C ASN A 63 30.44 -6.12 -16.31
N GLN A 64 29.13 -5.90 -16.46
CA GLN A 64 28.56 -4.56 -16.61
C GLN A 64 27.82 -4.16 -15.33
N ALA A 65 28.39 -3.22 -14.58
CA ALA A 65 27.80 -2.76 -13.32
C ALA A 65 26.42 -2.12 -13.53
N TRP A 66 26.19 -1.35 -14.60
CA TRP A 66 24.88 -0.78 -14.91
C TRP A 66 23.80 -1.86 -15.16
N LEU A 67 24.18 -3.06 -15.61
CA LEU A 67 23.23 -4.14 -15.89
C LEU A 67 22.86 -4.89 -14.61
N ASP A 68 23.82 -5.08 -13.69
CA ASP A 68 23.51 -5.46 -12.29
C ASP A 68 22.60 -4.39 -11.68
N ASP A 69 22.91 -3.12 -11.96
CA ASP A 69 22.13 -2.01 -11.45
C ASP A 69 20.74 -1.85 -12.12
N ALA A 70 20.50 -2.43 -13.28
CA ALA A 70 19.16 -2.45 -13.86
C ALA A 70 18.33 -3.54 -13.18
N GLN A 71 18.95 -4.68 -12.86
CA GLN A 71 18.26 -5.86 -12.33
C GLN A 71 17.61 -5.60 -10.96
N TRP A 72 18.36 -5.10 -9.99
CA TRP A 72 17.82 -4.72 -8.66
C TRP A 72 16.73 -3.62 -8.75
N TRP A 73 16.84 -2.66 -9.68
CA TRP A 73 15.80 -1.62 -9.84
C TRP A 73 14.52 -2.20 -10.42
N ILE A 74 14.63 -2.96 -11.51
CA ILE A 74 13.48 -3.63 -12.15
C ILE A 74 12.82 -4.58 -11.16
N TYR A 75 13.62 -5.39 -10.45
CA TYR A 75 13.13 -6.30 -9.42
C TYR A 75 12.40 -5.55 -8.31
N GLY A 76 12.97 -4.47 -7.76
CA GLY A 76 12.35 -3.69 -6.70
C GLY A 76 10.98 -3.10 -7.10
N VAL A 77 10.89 -2.52 -8.30
CA VAL A 77 9.64 -1.98 -8.85
C VAL A 77 8.62 -3.09 -9.10
N ALA A 78 9.02 -4.18 -9.74
CA ALA A 78 8.14 -5.30 -10.06
C ALA A 78 7.61 -5.99 -8.81
N MET A 79 8.46 -6.21 -7.80
CA MET A 79 8.06 -6.84 -6.54
C MET A 79 7.11 -5.98 -5.73
N LEU A 80 7.33 -4.67 -5.67
CA LEU A 80 6.44 -3.78 -4.93
C LEU A 80 5.08 -3.62 -5.65
N ALA A 81 5.06 -3.65 -6.98
CA ALA A 81 3.82 -3.75 -7.74
C ALA A 81 3.11 -5.10 -7.50
N ALA A 82 3.85 -6.21 -7.49
CA ALA A 82 3.30 -7.53 -7.19
C ALA A 82 2.73 -7.61 -5.77
N PHE A 83 3.35 -6.93 -4.80
CA PHE A 83 2.82 -6.79 -3.44
C PHE A 83 1.42 -6.14 -3.45
N GLY A 84 1.25 -4.99 -4.11
CA GLY A 84 -0.06 -4.35 -4.23
C GLY A 84 -1.09 -5.23 -4.98
N TYR A 85 -0.65 -5.93 -6.02
CA TYR A 85 -1.50 -6.85 -6.79
C TYR A 85 -1.98 -8.02 -5.94
N SER A 86 -1.11 -8.59 -5.10
CA SER A 86 -1.44 -9.70 -4.21
C SER A 86 -2.49 -9.35 -3.15
N ILE A 87 -2.54 -8.07 -2.71
CA ILE A 87 -3.57 -7.54 -1.80
C ILE A 87 -4.95 -7.55 -2.44
N THR A 88 -5.01 -7.28 -3.74
CA THR A 88 -6.28 -7.20 -4.47
C THR A 88 -6.89 -8.58 -4.67
N ASN A 89 -6.05 -9.54 -5.08
CA ASN A 89 -6.45 -10.90 -5.43
C ASN A 89 -6.33 -11.91 -4.28
N GLU A 90 -6.14 -11.42 -3.05
CA GLU A 90 -6.01 -12.24 -1.84
C GLU A 90 -5.00 -13.40 -2.00
N SER A 91 -3.94 -13.15 -2.76
CA SER A 91 -2.94 -14.16 -3.17
C SER A 91 -1.79 -14.30 -2.16
N HIS A 92 -1.97 -13.76 -0.96
CA HIS A 92 -1.01 -13.91 0.12
C HIS A 92 -1.04 -15.33 0.66
N VAL A 93 0.11 -15.83 1.12
CA VAL A 93 0.18 -17.11 1.81
C VAL A 93 -0.64 -17.01 3.10
N ARG A 94 -1.82 -17.62 3.11
CA ARG A 94 -2.65 -17.78 4.29
C ARG A 94 -2.30 -19.10 4.96
N VAL A 95 -2.45 -19.16 6.28
CA VAL A 95 -2.38 -20.45 6.98
C VAL A 95 -3.70 -21.18 6.70
N ASP A 96 -3.73 -21.89 5.57
CA ASP A 96 -4.95 -22.46 4.99
C ASP A 96 -5.64 -23.47 5.91
N ILE A 97 -4.87 -24.19 6.74
CA ILE A 97 -5.38 -25.19 7.69
C ILE A 97 -6.36 -24.57 8.71
N LEU A 98 -6.10 -23.34 9.16
CA LEU A 98 -6.98 -22.64 10.11
C LEU A 98 -8.20 -22.04 9.41
N HIS A 99 -8.06 -21.65 8.14
CA HIS A 99 -9.11 -20.98 7.37
C HIS A 99 -10.21 -21.94 6.90
N GLN A 100 -9.91 -23.21 6.67
CA GLN A 100 -10.89 -24.20 6.22
C GLN A 100 -12.08 -24.37 7.20
N ARG A 101 -11.86 -24.17 8.50
CA ARG A 101 -12.89 -24.32 9.54
C ARG A 101 -13.68 -23.05 9.85
N PHE A 102 -13.34 -21.92 9.23
CA PHE A 102 -13.97 -20.64 9.52
C PHE A 102 -15.12 -20.34 8.55
N SER A 103 -16.22 -19.80 9.09
CA SER A 103 -17.28 -19.24 8.27
C SER A 103 -16.78 -18.04 7.46
N ASP A 104 -17.43 -17.73 6.34
CA ASP A 104 -16.98 -16.65 5.47
C ASP A 104 -17.03 -15.28 6.16
N GLN A 105 -17.96 -15.09 7.10
CA GLN A 105 -17.99 -13.90 7.97
C GLN A 105 -16.79 -13.83 8.90
N LYS A 106 -16.35 -14.96 9.47
CA LYS A 106 -15.18 -14.99 10.36
C LYS A 106 -13.89 -14.70 9.58
N LYS A 107 -13.75 -15.26 8.38
CA LYS A 107 -12.64 -14.94 7.46
C LYS A 107 -12.62 -13.44 7.13
N ALA A 108 -13.75 -12.87 6.77
CA ALA A 108 -13.88 -11.45 6.45
C ALA A 108 -13.51 -10.54 7.63
N ARG A 109 -13.91 -10.90 8.87
CA ARG A 109 -13.53 -10.13 10.08
C ARG A 109 -12.02 -10.17 10.34
N ILE A 110 -11.39 -11.34 10.18
CA ILE A 110 -9.93 -11.48 10.32
C ILE A 110 -9.21 -10.65 9.28
N GLU A 111 -9.67 -10.69 8.03
CA GLU A 111 -9.11 -9.91 6.94
C GLU A 111 -9.25 -8.39 7.20
N VAL A 112 -10.41 -7.95 7.67
CA VAL A 112 -10.62 -6.54 8.05
C VAL A 112 -9.66 -6.09 9.15
N PHE A 113 -9.43 -6.94 10.16
CA PHE A 113 -8.46 -6.65 11.21
C PHE A 113 -7.01 -6.62 10.66
N ALA A 114 -6.60 -7.62 9.88
CA ALA A 114 -5.27 -7.68 9.28
C ALA A 114 -4.98 -6.47 8.37
N LEU A 115 -5.92 -6.12 7.50
CA LEU A 115 -5.79 -4.96 6.62
C LEU A 115 -5.81 -3.65 7.40
N GLY A 116 -6.75 -3.49 8.33
CA GLY A 116 -7.00 -2.25 9.06
C GLY A 116 -5.97 -1.91 10.13
N TRP A 117 -5.57 -2.91 10.93
CA TRP A 117 -4.71 -2.70 12.10
C TRP A 117 -3.24 -3.01 11.86
N LEU A 118 -2.91 -3.81 10.85
CA LEU A 118 -1.53 -4.20 10.57
C LEU A 118 -1.04 -3.59 9.25
N LEU A 119 -1.72 -3.91 8.13
CA LEU A 119 -1.20 -3.57 6.80
C LEU A 119 -1.30 -2.07 6.47
N LEU A 120 -2.47 -1.46 6.64
CA LEU A 120 -2.69 -0.05 6.33
C LEU A 120 -1.80 0.91 7.15
N PRO A 121 -1.66 0.77 8.49
CA PRO A 121 -0.73 1.63 9.22
C PRO A 121 0.72 1.41 8.79
N PHE A 122 1.13 0.17 8.50
CA PHE A 122 2.45 -0.11 7.94
C PHE A 122 2.67 0.63 6.61
N ILE A 123 1.72 0.54 5.67
CA ILE A 123 1.79 1.22 4.37
C ILE A 123 1.89 2.74 4.57
N ALA A 124 1.12 3.32 5.49
CA ALA A 124 1.15 4.76 5.76
C ALA A 124 2.50 5.22 6.33
N VAL A 125 3.04 4.49 7.31
CA VAL A 125 4.37 4.77 7.88
C VAL A 125 5.46 4.65 6.82
N MET A 126 5.44 3.57 6.02
CA MET A 126 6.41 3.38 4.95
C MET A 126 6.31 4.48 3.90
N THR A 127 5.10 4.88 3.51
CA THR A 127 4.89 5.96 2.54
C THR A 127 5.51 7.28 3.04
N ASP A 128 5.25 7.65 4.30
CA ASP A 128 5.79 8.87 4.91
C ASP A 128 7.32 8.87 4.91
N ILE A 129 7.94 7.76 5.35
CA ILE A 129 9.41 7.62 5.37
C ILE A 129 9.98 7.64 3.94
N LEU A 130 9.36 6.93 3.01
CA LEU A 130 9.84 6.79 1.64
C LEU A 130 9.75 8.10 0.86
N ILE A 131 8.78 8.98 1.16
CA ILE A 131 8.73 10.33 0.56
C ILE A 131 9.98 11.13 0.95
N HIS A 132 10.36 11.15 2.22
CA HIS A 132 11.56 11.86 2.69
C HIS A 132 12.84 11.24 2.13
N TYR A 133 12.89 9.91 2.08
CA TYR A 133 14.01 9.16 1.51
C TYR A 133 14.20 9.46 0.02
N ALA A 134 13.12 9.44 -0.75
CA ALA A 134 13.13 9.77 -2.17
C ALA A 134 13.53 11.23 -2.42
N TRP A 135 12.98 12.15 -1.62
CA TRP A 135 13.28 13.58 -1.72
C TRP A 135 14.76 13.89 -1.44
N ALA A 136 15.32 13.31 -0.38
CA ALA A 136 16.74 13.47 -0.05
C ALA A 136 17.65 12.95 -1.17
N SER A 137 17.32 11.78 -1.74
CA SER A 137 18.05 11.19 -2.86
C SER A 137 17.98 12.04 -4.13
N PHE A 138 16.80 12.60 -4.42
CA PHE A 138 16.60 13.48 -5.57
C PHE A 138 17.44 14.76 -5.48
N ILE A 139 17.44 15.41 -4.31
CA ILE A 139 18.27 16.61 -4.07
C ILE A 139 19.75 16.27 -4.20
N ALA A 140 20.18 15.13 -3.66
CA ALA A 140 21.55 14.66 -3.75
C ALA A 140 21.96 14.21 -5.17
N LYS A 141 21.00 14.08 -6.11
CA LYS A 141 21.19 13.49 -7.44
C LYS A 141 21.93 12.16 -7.37
N GLU A 142 21.51 11.32 -6.43
CA GLU A 142 22.20 10.07 -6.11
C GLU A 142 22.33 9.16 -7.33
N GLY A 143 23.51 8.55 -7.48
CA GLY A 143 23.84 7.62 -8.55
C GLY A 143 24.36 6.29 -7.99
N SER A 144 24.73 5.38 -8.88
CA SER A 144 25.41 4.15 -8.50
C SER A 144 26.79 4.44 -7.90
N ASP A 145 27.21 3.60 -6.96
CA ASP A 145 28.57 3.60 -6.41
C ASP A 145 29.60 3.12 -7.44
N SER A 146 29.14 2.40 -8.47
CA SER A 146 30.00 1.90 -9.54
C SER A 146 30.24 2.98 -10.60
N PRO A 147 31.51 3.22 -11.03
CA PRO A 147 31.80 4.20 -12.10
C PRO A 147 31.06 3.92 -13.42
N ASN A 148 30.81 2.65 -13.73
CA ASN A 148 30.05 2.19 -14.90
C ASN A 148 28.63 1.73 -14.50
N GLY A 149 28.08 2.26 -13.42
CA GLY A 149 26.77 1.91 -12.88
C GLY A 149 25.62 2.74 -13.44
N LEU A 150 24.39 2.41 -13.03
CA LEU A 150 23.21 3.16 -13.45
C LEU A 150 23.08 4.44 -12.61
N HIS A 151 23.41 5.56 -13.23
CA HIS A 151 23.30 6.87 -12.60
C HIS A 151 21.82 7.28 -12.55
N ARG A 152 21.43 8.12 -11.56
CA ARG A 152 20.04 8.51 -11.25
C ARG A 152 19.25 7.50 -10.40
N LEU A 153 19.89 6.97 -9.35
CA LEU A 153 19.29 6.07 -8.36
C LEU A 153 18.02 6.65 -7.71
N TYR A 154 17.92 7.97 -7.63
CA TYR A 154 16.73 8.65 -7.14
C TYR A 154 15.45 8.29 -7.93
N LEU A 155 15.54 7.85 -9.20
CA LEU A 155 14.37 7.40 -9.97
C LEU A 155 13.72 6.16 -9.35
N LEU A 156 14.54 5.19 -8.95
CA LEU A 156 14.06 4.02 -8.22
C LEU A 156 13.43 4.48 -6.90
N LYS A 157 14.11 5.32 -6.13
CA LYS A 157 13.62 5.74 -4.80
C LYS A 157 12.31 6.52 -4.86
N ILE A 158 12.10 7.33 -5.89
CA ILE A 158 10.82 8.04 -6.15
C ILE A 158 9.69 7.07 -6.49
N SER A 159 9.99 5.95 -7.16
CA SER A 159 8.95 4.96 -7.50
C SER A 159 8.36 4.26 -6.26
N LEU A 160 9.15 4.11 -5.18
CA LEU A 160 8.74 3.40 -3.97
C LEU A 160 7.52 4.02 -3.27
N PRO A 161 7.48 5.31 -2.88
CA PRO A 161 6.31 5.89 -2.24
C PRO A 161 5.07 5.87 -3.15
N VAL A 162 5.25 6.02 -4.47
CA VAL A 162 4.14 5.96 -5.44
C VAL A 162 3.50 4.57 -5.42
N LEU A 163 4.29 3.50 -5.47
CA LEU A 163 3.78 2.14 -5.44
C LEU A 163 3.18 1.77 -4.08
N PHE A 164 3.74 2.24 -2.97
CA PHE A 164 3.14 2.10 -1.65
C PHE A 164 1.77 2.81 -1.55
N LEU A 165 1.63 4.01 -2.13
CA LEU A 165 0.34 4.71 -2.22
C LEU A 165 -0.69 3.91 -3.02
N CYS A 166 -0.30 3.37 -4.17
CA CYS A 166 -1.15 2.48 -4.97
C CYS A 166 -1.57 1.23 -4.16
N ALA A 167 -0.65 0.59 -3.46
CA ALA A 167 -0.93 -0.54 -2.58
C ALA A 167 -1.87 -0.16 -1.42
N GLY A 168 -1.75 1.06 -0.87
CA GLY A 168 -2.65 1.58 0.16
C GLY A 168 -4.08 1.78 -0.36
N ILE A 169 -4.23 2.27 -1.60
CA ILE A 169 -5.54 2.38 -2.27
C ILE A 169 -6.17 1.00 -2.47
N ALA A 170 -5.37 0.01 -2.89
CA ALA A 170 -5.81 -1.38 -3.03
C ALA A 170 -6.21 -1.99 -1.67
N ALA A 171 -5.38 -1.83 -0.64
CA ALA A 171 -5.67 -2.31 0.71
C ALA A 171 -6.97 -1.68 1.28
N TRP A 172 -7.21 -0.40 1.03
CA TRP A 172 -8.45 0.27 1.42
C TRP A 172 -9.67 -0.27 0.65
N ALA A 173 -9.52 -0.61 -0.63
CA ALA A 173 -10.56 -1.25 -1.42
C ALA A 173 -10.88 -2.66 -0.89
N SER A 174 -9.86 -3.51 -0.69
CA SER A 174 -9.98 -4.83 -0.07
C SER A 174 -10.60 -4.77 1.34
N LEU A 175 -10.26 -3.77 2.16
CA LEU A 175 -10.85 -3.55 3.48
C LEU A 175 -12.36 -3.30 3.38
N LYS A 176 -12.78 -2.39 2.51
CA LYS A 176 -14.21 -2.07 2.30
C LYS A 176 -15.00 -3.27 1.80
N ARG A 177 -14.45 -4.00 0.82
CA ARG A 177 -15.04 -5.21 0.25
C ARG A 177 -15.25 -6.28 1.32
N ASN A 178 -14.24 -6.54 2.15
CA ASN A 178 -14.34 -7.53 3.22
C ASN A 178 -15.25 -7.07 4.37
N HIS A 179 -15.27 -5.79 4.70
CA HIS A 179 -16.20 -5.26 5.71
C HIS A 179 -17.67 -5.41 5.26
N ALA A 180 -17.96 -5.20 3.97
CA ALA A 180 -19.30 -5.32 3.41
C ALA A 180 -19.91 -6.72 3.56
N LYS A 181 -19.08 -7.77 3.69
CA LYS A 181 -19.54 -9.17 3.86
C LYS A 181 -20.27 -9.44 5.18
N PHE A 182 -20.13 -8.58 6.19
CA PHE A 182 -20.78 -8.78 7.50
C PHE A 182 -21.43 -7.53 8.09
N ALA A 183 -21.16 -6.34 7.55
CA ALA A 183 -21.81 -5.10 8.00
C ALA A 183 -21.79 -4.03 6.91
N HIS A 184 -22.84 -3.19 6.87
CA HIS A 184 -22.84 -2.04 5.98
C HIS A 184 -21.60 -1.15 6.22
N PRO A 185 -20.82 -0.86 5.16
CA PRO A 185 -19.54 -0.15 5.26
C PRO A 185 -19.75 1.36 5.42
N HIS A 186 -20.31 1.76 6.56
CA HIS A 186 -20.38 3.17 6.93
C HIS A 186 -18.97 3.70 7.19
N PHE A 187 -18.71 4.94 6.75
CA PHE A 187 -17.39 5.54 6.86
C PHE A 187 -16.83 5.52 8.29
N TRP A 188 -17.62 5.88 9.31
CA TRP A 188 -17.16 5.83 10.71
C TRP A 188 -16.74 4.43 11.18
N LYS A 189 -17.40 3.35 10.71
CA LYS A 189 -17.00 1.97 11.02
C LYS A 189 -15.68 1.62 10.36
N LEU A 190 -15.45 2.10 9.14
CA LEU A 190 -14.18 1.93 8.44
C LEU A 190 -13.05 2.72 9.14
N VAL A 191 -13.34 3.90 9.67
CA VAL A 191 -12.38 4.66 10.51
C VAL A 191 -11.99 3.86 11.74
N LEU A 192 -12.95 3.23 12.43
CA LEU A 192 -12.66 2.37 13.58
C LEU A 192 -11.93 1.07 13.19
N ALA A 193 -12.31 0.47 12.05
CA ALA A 193 -11.67 -0.74 11.54
C ALA A 193 -10.19 -0.51 11.17
N ALA A 194 -9.85 0.71 10.74
CA ALA A 194 -8.49 1.13 10.42
C ALA A 194 -7.98 2.21 11.41
N LEU A 195 -8.36 2.11 12.68
CA LEU A 195 -8.05 3.15 13.68
C LEU A 195 -6.55 3.52 13.75
N PRO A 196 -5.59 2.57 13.74
CA PRO A 196 -4.18 2.90 13.77
C PRO A 196 -3.72 3.71 12.55
N LEU A 197 -4.26 3.41 11.35
CA LEU A 197 -4.01 4.21 10.15
C LEU A 197 -4.48 5.65 10.36
N PHE A 198 -5.73 5.83 10.80
CA PHE A 198 -6.31 7.16 10.94
C PHE A 198 -5.60 7.99 12.00
N LEU A 199 -5.24 7.39 13.14
CA LEU A 199 -4.43 8.03 14.17
C LEU A 199 -3.12 8.57 13.59
N PHE A 200 -2.38 7.71 12.87
CA PHE A 200 -1.13 8.11 12.23
C PHE A 200 -1.33 9.22 11.20
N VAL A 201 -2.33 9.09 10.32
CA VAL A 201 -2.58 10.08 9.25
C VAL A 201 -3.00 11.44 9.82
N THR A 202 -3.92 11.48 10.78
CA THR A 202 -4.35 12.76 11.38
C THR A 202 -3.22 13.43 12.15
N GLU A 203 -2.38 12.65 12.81
CA GLU A 203 -1.21 13.16 13.52
C GLU A 203 -0.15 13.68 12.53
N ARG A 204 0.14 12.96 11.42
CA ARG A 204 1.04 13.45 10.36
C ARG A 204 0.51 14.72 9.68
N ILE A 205 -0.79 14.83 9.43
CA ILE A 205 -1.41 16.04 8.89
C ILE A 205 -1.16 17.22 9.84
N ALA A 206 -1.45 17.05 11.14
CA ALA A 206 -1.20 18.09 12.14
C ALA A 206 0.29 18.46 12.23
N PHE A 207 1.17 17.45 12.24
CA PHE A 207 2.61 17.63 12.26
C PHE A 207 3.10 18.47 11.07
N TYR A 208 2.73 18.13 9.84
CA TYR A 208 3.16 18.90 8.65
C TYR A 208 2.52 20.28 8.58
N ALA A 209 1.28 20.45 9.03
CA ALA A 209 0.64 21.76 9.10
C ALA A 209 1.41 22.70 10.04
N LEU A 210 1.75 22.22 11.24
CA LEU A 210 2.57 22.97 12.20
C LEU A 210 3.98 23.22 11.66
N TRP A 211 4.60 22.20 11.05
CA TRP A 211 5.93 22.31 10.47
C TRP A 211 6.00 23.42 9.42
N TRP A 212 5.04 23.45 8.49
CA TRP A 212 4.96 24.49 7.46
C TRP A 212 4.61 25.86 8.03
N TYR A 213 3.72 25.91 9.03
CA TYR A 213 3.40 27.13 9.73
C TYR A 213 4.65 27.77 10.36
N ILE A 214 5.48 26.99 11.06
CA ILE A 214 6.76 27.46 11.61
C ILE A 214 7.71 27.87 10.49
N ARG A 215 7.80 27.08 9.42
CA ARG A 215 8.68 27.37 8.28
C ARG A 215 8.38 28.72 7.63
N PHE A 216 7.11 29.11 7.54
CA PHE A 216 6.69 30.38 6.94
C PHE A 216 6.75 31.56 7.91
N THR A 217 6.46 31.35 9.20
CA THR A 217 6.49 32.42 10.20
C THR A 217 7.89 32.74 10.70
N GLN A 218 8.78 31.75 10.73
CA GLN A 218 10.14 31.86 11.27
C GLN A 218 11.16 31.29 10.27
N PRO A 219 11.44 32.01 9.17
CA PRO A 219 12.28 31.51 8.08
C PRO A 219 13.75 31.28 8.47
N ASP A 220 14.22 31.90 9.56
CA ASP A 220 15.60 31.81 10.05
C ASP A 220 15.90 30.47 10.76
N ILE A 221 14.87 29.75 11.21
CA ILE A 221 15.04 28.47 11.89
C ILE A 221 15.48 27.42 10.88
N LYS A 222 16.62 26.77 11.16
CA LYS A 222 17.10 25.62 10.38
C LYS A 222 16.08 24.49 10.44
N SER A 223 15.77 23.86 9.30
CA SER A 223 14.74 22.80 9.18
C SER A 223 14.90 21.65 10.19
N ARG A 224 16.13 21.31 10.59
CA ARG A 224 16.43 20.26 11.58
C ARG A 224 16.00 20.62 13.00
N ARG A 225 15.84 21.91 13.31
CA ARG A 225 15.37 22.39 14.63
C ARG A 225 13.86 22.51 14.72
N ILE A 226 13.16 22.67 13.60
CA ILE A 226 11.69 22.81 13.57
C ILE A 226 10.98 21.71 14.38
N PRO A 227 11.31 20.41 14.26
CA PRO A 227 10.64 19.35 15.05
C PRO A 227 10.86 19.44 16.57
N LYS A 228 11.79 20.29 17.03
CA LYS A 228 12.12 20.51 18.45
C LYS A 228 11.46 21.76 19.01
N GLU A 229 10.74 22.52 18.20
CA GLU A 229 10.03 23.70 18.67
C GLU A 229 8.87 23.31 19.60
N PRO A 230 8.60 24.07 20.67
CA PRO A 230 7.55 23.74 21.64
C PRO A 230 6.16 23.54 20.99
N LEU A 231 5.86 24.28 19.93
CA LEU A 231 4.60 24.14 19.18
C LEU A 231 4.40 22.72 18.62
N MET A 232 5.48 21.99 18.33
CA MET A 232 5.41 20.64 17.79
C MET A 232 4.90 19.62 18.82
N GLU A 233 4.98 19.90 20.13
CA GLU A 233 4.43 19.04 21.18
C GLU A 233 2.91 18.91 21.07
N HIS A 234 2.25 19.91 20.46
CA HIS A 234 0.80 19.90 20.22
C HIS A 234 0.39 19.13 18.96
N SER A 235 1.32 18.56 18.18
CA SER A 235 0.96 17.82 16.96
C SER A 235 0.02 16.65 17.26
N LEU A 236 0.31 15.91 18.34
CA LEU A 236 -0.46 14.76 18.77
C LEU A 236 -1.87 15.16 19.22
N THR A 237 -1.99 16.20 20.05
CA THR A 237 -3.29 16.64 20.56
C THR A 237 -4.17 17.19 19.44
N ILE A 238 -3.61 17.99 18.54
CA ILE A 238 -4.33 18.49 17.35
C ILE A 238 -4.74 17.31 16.46
N GLY A 239 -3.87 16.34 16.23
CA GLY A 239 -4.18 15.13 15.46
C GLY A 239 -5.35 14.35 16.04
N LEU A 240 -5.37 14.14 17.36
CA LEU A 240 -6.48 13.49 18.07
C LEU A 240 -7.79 14.28 17.97
N CYS A 241 -7.74 15.62 18.11
CA CYS A 241 -8.90 16.47 17.93
C CYS A 241 -9.45 16.39 16.50
N LEU A 242 -8.58 16.38 15.49
CA LEU A 242 -8.98 16.20 14.09
C LEU A 242 -9.65 14.85 13.85
N LEU A 243 -9.10 13.77 14.41
CA LEU A 243 -9.71 12.44 14.31
C LEU A 243 -11.10 12.40 14.96
N ALA A 244 -11.23 12.98 16.16
CA ALA A 244 -12.51 13.08 16.85
C ALA A 244 -13.53 13.88 16.01
N ALA A 245 -13.13 15.01 15.42
CA ALA A 245 -13.99 15.78 14.52
C ALA A 245 -14.43 14.97 13.29
N VAL A 246 -13.52 14.25 12.65
CA VAL A 246 -13.83 13.36 11.51
C VAL A 246 -14.85 12.29 11.91
N LEU A 247 -14.66 11.64 13.06
CA LEU A 247 -15.58 10.62 13.57
C LEU A 247 -16.97 11.20 13.87
N VAL A 248 -17.03 12.37 14.53
CA VAL A 248 -18.28 13.06 14.85
C VAL A 248 -19.04 13.44 13.58
N ILE A 249 -18.36 14.08 12.62
CA ILE A 249 -18.96 14.46 11.33
C ILE A 249 -19.45 13.22 10.56
N ALA A 250 -18.65 12.16 10.53
CA ALA A 250 -19.00 10.90 9.88
C ALA A 250 -20.23 10.23 10.51
N PHE A 251 -20.34 10.31 11.84
CA PHE A 251 -21.47 9.78 12.59
C PHE A 251 -22.74 10.59 12.32
N PHE A 252 -22.69 11.92 12.39
CA PHE A 252 -23.86 12.76 12.14
C PHE A 252 -24.35 12.72 10.69
N LYS A 253 -23.44 12.63 9.71
CA LYS A 253 -23.82 12.47 8.30
C LYS A 253 -24.68 11.23 8.07
N ARG A 254 -24.49 10.17 8.87
CA ARG A 254 -25.34 8.97 8.85
C ARG A 254 -26.74 9.25 9.38
N SER A 255 -26.87 9.93 10.54
CA SER A 255 -28.18 10.20 11.16
C SER A 255 -29.13 10.92 10.18
N ARG A 256 -28.63 11.94 9.48
CA ARG A 256 -29.41 12.70 8.48
C ARG A 256 -29.82 11.89 7.24
N LEU A 257 -29.02 10.91 6.82
CA LEU A 257 -29.37 10.03 5.69
C LEU A 257 -30.44 9.01 6.09
N SER A 258 -30.50 8.62 7.36
CA SER A 258 -31.56 7.76 7.88
C SER A 258 -32.90 8.51 7.96
N GLU A 259 -32.88 9.79 8.32
CA GLU A 259 -34.08 10.64 8.42
C GLU A 259 -34.67 11.05 7.07
N ARG A 260 -33.87 11.12 6.00
CA ARG A 260 -34.35 11.46 4.64
C ARG A 260 -34.96 10.28 3.87
N ASN A 261 -34.74 9.05 4.33
CA ASN A 261 -35.23 7.82 3.70
C ASN A 261 -36.43 7.22 4.44
N VAL A 262 -37.05 7.99 5.36
CA VAL A 262 -38.33 7.73 6.04
C VAL A 262 -39.31 8.77 5.55
#